data_AF-A0A1U7PZY0-F1
#
_entry.id   AF-A0A1U7PZY0-F1
#
_cell.length_a   1.000
_cell.length_b   1.000
_cell.length_c   1.000
_cell.angle_alpha   90.00
_cell.angle_beta   90.00
_cell.angle_gamma   90.00
#
_symmetry.space_group_name_H-M   'P 1'
#
loop_
_entity.id
_entity.type
_entity.pdbx_description
1 polymer ?
#
loop_
_entity_poly.entity_id
_entity_poly.type
_entity_poly.pdbx_seq_one_letter_code
_entity_poly.pdbx_strand_id
1 'polypeptide(L)' 'MPLDLSDILVVGVSSRALFDLEEENEIFTKEGISGYRKYQQEH' A
#
# COMPACT_ATOMS: atom_id res chain seq x y z
N MET A 1 -4.66 21.35 9.22
CA MET A 1 -4.52 20.32 10.27
C MET A 1 -4.55 18.98 9.55
N PRO A 2 -3.51 18.13 9.67
CA PRO A 2 -3.56 16.79 9.10
C PRO A 2 -4.66 15.99 9.82
N LEU A 3 -5.42 15.19 9.06
CA LEU A 3 -6.38 14.27 9.66
C LEU A 3 -5.62 13.18 10.40
N ASP A 4 -5.94 12.99 11.69
CA ASP A 4 -5.43 11.87 12.46
C ASP A 4 -6.24 10.61 12.10
N LEU A 5 -5.55 9.62 11.54
CA LEU A 5 -6.14 8.37 11.04
C LEU A 5 -5.97 7.21 12.04
N SER A 6 -5.49 7.50 13.25
CA SER A 6 -5.09 6.50 14.25
C SER A 6 -6.24 5.62 14.76
N ASP A 7 -7.45 6.17 14.85
CA ASP A 7 -8.66 5.46 15.32
C ASP A 7 -9.56 4.93 14.17
N ILE A 8 -9.10 5.00 12.93
CA ILE A 8 -9.90 4.68 11.75
C ILE A 8 -9.29 3.48 11.03
N LEU A 9 -10.14 2.53 10.61
CA LEU A 9 -9.70 1.43 9.76
C LEU A 9 -9.34 2.00 8.37
N VAL A 10 -8.05 2.25 8.16
CA VAL A 10 -7.53 2.73 6.86
C VAL A 10 -7.44 1.54 5.92
N VAL A 11 -8.34 1.49 4.93
CA VAL A 11 -8.33 0.48 3.86
C VAL A 11 -7.77 1.10 2.59
N GLY A 12 -6.56 0.70 2.21
CA GLY A 12 -5.99 1.02 0.89
C GLY A 12 -6.55 0.05 -0.15
N VAL A 13 -7.47 0.51 -0.99
CA VAL A 13 -7.93 -0.29 -2.14
C VAL A 13 -6.89 -0.17 -3.23
N SER A 14 -6.23 -1.27 -3.58
CA SER A 14 -5.31 -1.27 -4.71
C SER A 14 -6.10 -1.02 -5.99
N SER A 15 -5.74 0.02 -6.75
CA SER A 15 -6.35 0.32 -8.06
C SER A 15 -5.96 -0.68 -9.15
N ARG A 16 -5.73 -1.95 -8.82
CA ARG A 16 -5.26 -3.02 -9.73
C ARG A 16 -6.10 -3.17 -11.00
N ALA A 17 -7.38 -2.77 -10.94
CA ALA A 17 -8.28 -2.79 -12.09
C ALA A 17 -8.07 -1.61 -13.06
N LEU A 18 -7.42 -0.54 -12.61
CA LEU A 18 -7.19 0.71 -13.35
C LEU A 18 -5.70 0.97 -13.62
N PHE A 19 -4.81 0.41 -12.79
CA PHE A 19 -3.36 0.51 -12.88
C PHE A 19 -2.78 -0.89 -12.71
N ASP A 20 -1.79 -1.23 -13.54
CA ASP A 20 -1.08 -2.49 -13.47
C ASP A 20 -0.16 -2.46 -12.24
N LEU A 21 -0.66 -2.96 -11.10
CA LEU A 21 0.01 -2.98 -9.80
C LEU A 21 0.50 -4.40 -9.45
N GLU A 22 0.96 -5.15 -10.46
CA GLU A 22 1.49 -6.51 -10.27
C GLU A 22 2.77 -6.50 -9.44
N GLU A 23 3.69 -5.55 -9.67
CA GLU A 23 4.94 -5.43 -8.90
C GLU A 23 4.67 -5.10 -7.43
N GLU A 24 3.80 -4.12 -7.15
CA GLU A 24 3.32 -3.80 -5.81
C GLU A 24 2.70 -5.01 -5.10
N ASN A 25 1.90 -5.79 -5.84
CA ASN A 25 1.27 -6.98 -5.30
C ASN A 25 2.26 -8.10 -5.03
N GLU A 26 3.26 -8.31 -5.90
CA GLU A 26 4.34 -9.27 -5.66
C GLU A 26 5.13 -8.91 -4.40
N ILE A 27 5.48 -7.64 -4.22
CA ILE A 27 6.21 -7.14 -3.04
C ILE A 27 5.37 -7.32 -1.79
N PHE A 28 4.08 -6.97 -1.84
CA PHE A 28 3.16 -7.21 -0.73
C PHE A 28 3.02 -8.71 -0.40
N THR A 29 3.04 -9.58 -1.41
CA THR A 29 2.91 -11.03 -1.22
C THR A 29 4.20 -11.65 -0.66
N LYS A 30 5.38 -11.19 -1.12
CA LYS A 30 6.68 -11.70 -0.67
C LYS A 30 7.13 -11.12 0.67
N GLU A 31 6.98 -9.80 0.86
CA GLU A 31 7.56 -9.05 1.98
C GLU A 31 6.50 -8.47 2.95
N GLY A 32 5.22 -8.71 2.67
CA GLY A 32 4.11 -8.24 3.49
C GLY A 32 3.93 -6.71 3.45
N ILE A 33 3.18 -6.21 4.44
CA ILE A 33 2.91 -4.76 4.60
C ILE A 33 4.21 -3.96 4.78
N SER A 34 5.22 -4.53 5.44
CA SER A 34 6.49 -3.84 5.69
C SER A 34 7.28 -3.57 4.42
N GLY A 35 7.45 -4.57 3.55
CA GLY A 35 8.14 -4.37 2.27
C GLY A 35 7.34 -3.49 1.33
N TYR A 36 6.01 -3.67 1.32
CA TYR A 36 5.13 -2.83 0.52
C TYR A 36 5.19 -1.35 0.89
N ARG A 37 5.17 -1.03 2.20
CA ARG A 37 5.35 0.35 2.68
C ARG A 37 6.71 0.93 2.32
N LYS A 38 7.77 0.11 2.37
CA LYS A 38 9.11 0.57 2.02
C LYS A 38 9.20 0.89 0.52
N TYR A 39 8.65 0.03 -0.32
CA TYR A 39 8.56 0.26 -1.76
C TYR A 39 7.80 1.55 -2.10
N GLN A 40 6.64 1.77 -1.47
CA GLN A 40 5.87 3.03 -1.60
C GLN A 40 6.56 4.29 -1.03
N GLN A 41 7.58 4.13 -0.19
CA GLN A 41 8.35 5.27 0.31
C GLN A 41 9.55 5.58 -0.59
N GLU A 42 10.08 4.59 -1.31
CA GLU A 42 11.18 4.77 -2.25
C GLU A 42 10.73 5.21 -3.66
N HIS A 43 9.50 4.88 -4.07
CA HIS A 43 8.87 5.30 -5.34
C HIS A 43 7.72 6.28 -5.11
#